data_AF-D4J8W5-F1
#
_entry.id   AF-D4J8W5-F1
#
_cell.length_a   1.000
_cell.length_b   1.000
_cell.length_c   1.000
_cell.angle_alpha   90.00
_cell.angle_beta   90.00
_cell.angle_gamma   90.00
#
_symmetry.space_group_name_H-M   'P 1'
#
loop_
_entity.id
_entity.type
_entity.pdbx_description
1 polymer ?
#
loop_
_entity_poly.entity_id
_entity_poly.type
_entity_poly.pdbx_seq_one_letter_code
_entity_poly.pdbx_strand_id
1 'polypeptide(L)'
;MRNPKECAVIRSKKTLIFENMLSPYNANGDDKTSPLQFYHKSFSRFKMTIIDESKHAMSCNINSNAIPGIASRTAYAITRHLDTIYNTEAGNDNVSLAYTVKITSGIYKGRTPADILLKDGQNGKDGLNKQYVWLKSNLNKYPKNKTQMEAIREAATLLMKGELEEKTIQPQQPIVIYDSGFRPLVRKQREDGLSFVYEVHITCNPGNNYPIVVEIQNYYANVKTLPDGRLNVEGGSKTDIQISQMKMSTDDWSYILYMLQLNMRAFEETHMISFCKAAEADAYQYNKGSNK
;
A
#
# COMPACT_ATOMS: atom_id res chain seq x y z
N MET A 1 11.27 -24.58 18.38
CA MET A 1 11.22 -24.51 16.90
C MET A 1 11.94 -23.25 16.45
N ARG A 2 12.80 -23.30 15.41
CA ARG A 2 13.29 -22.06 14.77
C ARG A 2 12.14 -21.50 13.92
N ASN A 3 11.69 -20.29 14.21
CA ASN A 3 10.63 -19.64 13.42
C ASN A 3 11.08 -19.56 11.95
N PRO A 4 10.24 -19.97 10.97
CA PRO A 4 10.60 -19.87 9.57
C PRO A 4 10.89 -18.41 9.20
N LYS A 5 12.00 -18.18 8.51
CA LYS A 5 12.44 -16.82 8.13
C LYS A 5 11.56 -16.23 7.04
N GLU A 6 11.03 -17.04 6.13
CA GLU A 6 10.08 -16.58 5.11
C GLU A 6 8.65 -16.72 5.65
N CYS A 7 7.88 -15.62 5.63
CA CYS A 7 6.50 -15.60 6.10
C CYS A 7 5.51 -15.78 4.96
N ALA A 8 5.68 -15.01 3.89
CA ALA A 8 4.73 -14.96 2.78
C ALA A 8 5.44 -14.53 1.50
N VAL A 9 5.01 -15.09 0.38
CA VAL A 9 5.51 -14.76 -0.95
C VAL A 9 4.34 -14.67 -1.92
N ILE A 10 4.22 -13.55 -2.63
CA ILE A 10 3.30 -13.38 -3.76
C ILE A 10 4.12 -13.18 -5.03
N ARG A 11 3.85 -13.97 -6.05
CA ARG A 11 4.53 -13.92 -7.35
C ARG A 11 3.56 -13.51 -8.45
N SER A 12 3.93 -12.47 -9.18
CA SER A 12 3.26 -12.01 -10.39
C SER A 12 4.35 -11.65 -11.42
N LYS A 13 4.21 -10.51 -12.12
CA LYS A 13 5.32 -9.86 -12.82
C LYS A 13 6.46 -9.45 -11.88
N LYS A 14 6.12 -9.11 -10.63
CA LYS A 14 7.08 -8.86 -9.55
C LYS A 14 6.87 -9.88 -8.44
N THR A 15 7.90 -10.06 -7.62
CA THR A 15 7.83 -10.90 -6.42
C THR A 15 7.85 -10.02 -5.17
N LEU A 16 6.86 -10.20 -4.29
CA LEU A 16 6.80 -9.58 -2.97
C LEU A 16 7.07 -10.66 -1.91
N ILE A 17 8.03 -10.41 -1.03
CA ILE A 17 8.47 -11.33 0.01
C ILE A 17 8.40 -10.63 1.36
N PHE A 18 7.87 -11.33 2.36
CA PHE A 18 7.96 -10.93 3.77
C PHE A 18 8.79 -11.94 4.56
N GLU A 19 9.75 -11.43 5.33
CA GLU A 19 10.61 -12.23 6.19
C GLU A 19 10.38 -11.89 7.68
N ASN A 20 10.38 -12.91 8.52
CA ASN A 20 10.26 -12.84 9.96
C ASN A 20 11.59 -12.40 10.59
N MET A 21 11.62 -11.21 11.19
CA MET A 21 12.75 -10.71 11.99
C MET A 21 12.29 -10.35 13.41
N LEU A 22 11.29 -11.06 13.94
CA LEU A 22 10.82 -10.89 15.32
C LEU A 22 11.90 -11.33 16.30
N SER A 23 12.15 -10.50 17.29
CA SER A 23 13.19 -10.71 18.31
C SER A 23 12.56 -10.60 19.70
N PRO A 24 12.89 -11.54 20.61
CA PRO A 24 12.31 -11.50 21.95
C PRO A 24 12.84 -10.31 22.69
N TYR A 25 12.03 -9.80 23.61
CA TYR A 25 12.53 -8.92 24.65
C TYR A 25 13.68 -9.60 25.40
N ASN A 26 14.75 -8.85 25.66
CA ASN A 26 15.87 -9.32 26.44
C ASN A 26 15.85 -8.64 27.81
N ALA A 27 15.35 -9.36 28.83
CA ALA A 27 15.29 -8.89 30.21
C ALA A 27 16.66 -8.58 30.84
N ASN A 28 17.74 -9.07 30.22
CA ASN A 28 19.11 -8.95 30.74
C ASN A 28 19.96 -7.91 29.98
N GLY A 29 19.35 -7.11 29.11
CA GLY A 29 20.03 -6.03 28.37
C GLY A 29 19.91 -4.65 29.02
N ASP A 30 20.70 -3.68 28.53
CA ASP A 30 20.66 -2.28 29.00
C ASP A 30 19.32 -1.56 28.72
N ASP A 31 18.50 -2.11 27.81
CA ASP A 31 17.14 -1.64 27.54
C ASP A 31 16.18 -2.19 28.62
N LYS A 32 16.03 -1.43 29.72
CA LYS A 32 15.03 -1.65 30.78
C LYS A 32 13.59 -1.39 30.30
N THR A 33 13.15 -2.01 29.21
CA THR A 33 11.74 -1.97 28.80
C THR A 33 10.94 -3.00 29.60
N SER A 34 9.64 -2.76 29.80
CA SER A 34 8.80 -3.58 30.69
C SER A 34 8.85 -5.09 30.36
N PRO A 35 8.91 -5.98 31.37
CA PRO A 35 8.92 -7.44 31.19
C PRO A 35 7.64 -8.00 30.53
N LEU A 36 6.63 -7.17 30.28
CA LEU A 36 5.39 -7.51 29.61
C LEU A 36 5.42 -7.28 28.09
N GLN A 37 6.53 -6.79 27.52
CA GLN A 37 6.65 -6.59 26.08
C GLN A 37 7.16 -7.86 25.39
N PHE A 38 6.33 -8.47 24.53
CA PHE A 38 6.73 -9.64 23.74
C PHE A 38 7.81 -9.33 22.71
N TYR A 39 7.80 -8.12 22.16
CA TYR A 39 8.64 -7.72 21.03
C TYR A 39 9.71 -6.73 21.45
N HIS A 40 10.96 -6.96 21.03
CA HIS A 40 11.98 -5.94 21.14
C HIS A 40 11.64 -4.70 20.30
N LYS A 41 11.47 -3.53 20.95
CA LYS A 41 11.02 -2.29 20.32
C LYS A 41 11.80 -1.89 19.06
N SER A 42 13.13 -1.97 19.12
CA SER A 42 14.03 -1.55 18.03
C SER A 42 14.35 -2.63 16.98
N PHE A 43 14.23 -3.91 17.32
CA PHE A 43 14.69 -5.01 16.46
C PHE A 43 13.56 -5.82 15.84
N SER A 44 12.41 -5.95 16.51
CA SER A 44 11.28 -6.72 15.99
C SER A 44 10.62 -6.03 14.82
N ARG A 45 10.66 -6.71 13.67
CA ARG A 45 10.16 -6.21 12.40
C ARG A 45 9.85 -7.36 11.44
N PHE A 46 9.08 -7.03 10.42
CA PHE A 46 9.01 -7.81 9.20
C PHE A 46 9.80 -7.09 8.11
N LYS A 47 10.70 -7.82 7.45
CA LYS A 47 11.44 -7.29 6.30
C LYS A 47 10.63 -7.58 5.05
N MET A 48 10.26 -6.55 4.31
CA MET A 48 9.51 -6.63 3.06
C MET A 48 10.45 -6.37 1.90
N THR A 49 10.38 -7.17 0.84
CA THR A 49 11.22 -7.03 -0.36
C THR A 49 10.38 -7.15 -1.62
N ILE A 50 10.53 -6.21 -2.55
CA ILE A 50 9.99 -6.30 -3.92
C ILE A 50 11.15 -6.57 -4.88
N ILE A 51 11.05 -7.66 -5.65
CA ILE A 51 11.98 -8.01 -6.72
C ILE A 51 11.27 -7.82 -8.05
N ASP A 52 11.84 -7.01 -8.94
CA ASP A 52 11.28 -6.78 -10.27
C ASP A 52 11.77 -7.78 -11.34
N GLU A 53 11.27 -7.61 -12.56
CA GLU A 53 11.62 -8.46 -13.71
C GLU A 53 13.12 -8.42 -14.04
N SER A 54 13.80 -7.30 -13.74
CA SER A 54 15.23 -7.11 -13.93
C SER A 54 16.09 -7.69 -12.81
N LYS A 55 15.48 -8.40 -11.85
CA LYS A 55 16.11 -8.93 -10.62
C LYS A 55 16.63 -7.84 -9.69
N HIS A 56 16.23 -6.58 -9.90
CA HIS A 56 16.51 -5.52 -8.96
C HIS A 56 15.58 -5.67 -7.75
N ALA A 57 16.17 -5.65 -6.55
CA ALA A 57 15.48 -5.88 -5.29
C ALA A 57 15.52 -4.63 -4.41
N MET A 58 14.34 -4.20 -3.96
CA MET A 58 14.20 -3.14 -2.96
C MET A 58 13.60 -3.71 -1.69
N SER A 59 14.28 -3.50 -0.56
CA SER A 59 13.84 -3.99 0.76
C SER A 59 13.60 -2.84 1.73
N CYS A 60 12.65 -3.04 2.63
CA CYS A 60 12.34 -2.14 3.74
C CYS A 60 11.92 -2.93 4.98
N ASN A 61 11.86 -2.26 6.13
CA ASN A 61 11.35 -2.85 7.37
C ASN A 61 10.01 -2.24 7.76
N ILE A 62 9.07 -3.10 8.17
CA ILE A 62 7.82 -2.74 8.84
C ILE A 62 7.93 -3.19 10.30
N ASN A 63 7.77 -2.27 11.25
CA ASN A 63 7.83 -2.59 12.67
C ASN A 63 6.66 -3.54 13.05
N SER A 64 6.90 -4.53 13.91
CA SER A 64 5.86 -5.46 14.36
C SER A 64 4.65 -4.75 14.97
N ASN A 65 4.87 -3.63 15.65
CA ASN A 65 3.82 -2.83 16.28
C ASN A 65 2.90 -2.12 15.28
N ALA A 66 3.32 -2.01 14.01
CA ALA A 66 2.47 -1.46 12.96
C ALA A 66 1.44 -2.48 12.42
N ILE A 67 1.72 -3.79 12.55
CA ILE A 67 0.89 -4.85 11.96
C ILE A 67 -0.57 -4.81 12.43
N PRO A 68 -0.90 -4.59 13.72
CA PRO A 68 -2.29 -4.46 14.15
C PRO A 68 -3.02 -3.29 13.46
N GLY A 69 -2.37 -2.13 13.34
CA GLY A 69 -2.95 -0.97 12.66
C GLY A 69 -3.13 -1.20 11.16
N ILE A 70 -2.17 -1.87 10.53
CA ILE A 70 -2.27 -2.31 9.13
C ILE A 70 -3.46 -3.25 8.95
N ALA A 71 -3.67 -4.19 9.87
CA ALA A 71 -4.77 -5.15 9.81
C ALA A 71 -6.13 -4.45 9.90
N SER A 72 -6.32 -3.57 10.89
CA SER A 72 -7.58 -2.84 11.07
C SER A 72 -7.92 -1.96 9.86
N ARG A 73 -6.93 -1.24 9.32
CA ARG A 73 -7.14 -0.41 8.12
C ARG A 73 -7.35 -1.24 6.86
N THR A 74 -6.71 -2.41 6.76
CA THR A 74 -6.95 -3.36 5.67
C THR A 74 -8.40 -3.86 5.70
N ALA A 75 -8.92 -4.25 6.86
CA ALA A 75 -10.31 -4.69 6.99
C ALA A 75 -11.29 -3.60 6.50
N TYR A 76 -11.12 -2.37 6.97
CA TYR A 76 -11.90 -1.22 6.47
C TYR A 76 -11.76 -1.02 4.96
N ALA A 77 -10.54 -1.06 4.44
CA ALA A 77 -10.27 -0.87 3.02
C ALA A 77 -10.89 -1.97 2.14
N ILE A 78 -10.90 -3.22 2.60
CA ILE A 78 -11.55 -4.35 1.91
C ILE A 78 -13.07 -4.19 1.97
N THR A 79 -13.66 -3.83 3.11
CA THR A 79 -15.10 -3.53 3.18
C THR A 79 -15.48 -2.45 2.17
N ARG A 80 -14.73 -1.33 2.12
CA ARG A 80 -14.97 -0.28 1.12
C ARG A 80 -14.78 -0.75 -0.32
N HIS A 81 -13.82 -1.63 -0.58
CA HIS A 81 -13.62 -2.23 -1.89
C HIS A 81 -14.81 -3.09 -2.31
N LEU A 82 -15.29 -3.97 -1.42
CA LEU A 82 -16.47 -4.80 -1.65
C LEU A 82 -17.74 -3.97 -1.78
N ASP A 83 -17.95 -2.98 -0.91
CA ASP A 83 -19.05 -2.01 -1.05
C ASP A 83 -18.99 -1.32 -2.40
N THR A 84 -17.80 -0.94 -2.88
CA THR A 84 -17.66 -0.32 -4.19
C THR A 84 -18.04 -1.31 -5.29
N ILE A 85 -17.57 -2.56 -5.25
CA ILE A 85 -17.94 -3.57 -6.25
C ILE A 85 -19.45 -3.84 -6.22
N TYR A 86 -20.00 -4.18 -5.06
CA TYR A 86 -21.40 -4.57 -4.91
C TYR A 86 -22.39 -3.41 -5.04
N ASN A 87 -22.05 -2.18 -4.64
CA ASN A 87 -22.89 -1.01 -4.93
C ASN A 87 -22.76 -0.55 -6.38
N THR A 88 -21.64 -0.86 -7.07
CA THR A 88 -21.56 -0.73 -8.53
C THR A 88 -22.42 -1.79 -9.22
N GLU A 89 -22.73 -2.91 -8.56
CA GLU A 89 -23.64 -3.95 -9.07
C GLU A 89 -25.11 -3.76 -8.63
N ALA A 90 -25.37 -3.14 -7.48
CA ALA A 90 -26.71 -2.99 -6.88
C ALA A 90 -27.27 -1.54 -6.90
N GLY A 91 -26.46 -0.53 -7.24
CA GLY A 91 -26.84 0.89 -7.19
C GLY A 91 -26.57 1.66 -8.49
N ASN A 92 -26.24 0.97 -9.58
CA ASN A 92 -25.73 1.61 -10.79
C ASN A 92 -26.75 1.70 -11.93
N ASP A 93 -28.03 1.74 -11.58
CA ASP A 93 -29.07 2.17 -12.54
C ASP A 93 -29.04 3.69 -12.80
N ASN A 94 -28.14 4.47 -12.17
CA ASN A 94 -28.18 5.95 -12.30
C ASN A 94 -26.86 6.69 -12.58
N VAL A 95 -25.69 6.02 -12.68
CA VAL A 95 -24.46 6.70 -13.11
C VAL A 95 -23.93 6.09 -14.41
N SER A 96 -24.28 6.76 -15.51
CA SER A 96 -23.91 6.37 -16.88
C SER A 96 -22.41 6.07 -17.04
N LEU A 97 -22.12 5.07 -17.88
CA LEU A 97 -20.78 4.68 -18.31
C LEU A 97 -19.99 5.84 -18.92
N ALA A 98 -20.69 6.85 -19.44
CA ALA A 98 -20.14 8.12 -19.92
C ALA A 98 -19.18 8.78 -18.91
N TYR A 99 -19.50 8.62 -17.62
CA TYR A 99 -18.80 9.22 -16.50
C TYR A 99 -17.77 8.26 -15.90
N THR A 100 -18.02 6.95 -15.91
CA THR A 100 -17.18 5.99 -15.16
C THR A 100 -16.10 5.30 -15.99
N VAL A 101 -16.30 5.14 -17.30
CA VAL A 101 -15.37 4.41 -18.16
C VAL A 101 -14.33 5.36 -18.77
N LYS A 102 -13.05 5.06 -18.54
CA LYS A 102 -11.93 5.80 -19.13
C LYS A 102 -11.52 5.20 -20.47
N ILE A 103 -11.19 6.06 -21.42
CA ILE A 103 -10.53 5.68 -22.67
C ILE A 103 -9.11 5.18 -22.34
N THR A 104 -8.68 4.09 -22.98
CA THR A 104 -7.41 3.40 -22.66
C THR A 104 -6.32 3.58 -23.72
N SER A 105 -6.67 4.18 -24.87
CA SER A 105 -5.78 4.35 -26.03
C SER A 105 -5.92 5.74 -26.66
N GLY A 106 -4.93 6.11 -27.49
CA GLY A 106 -4.94 7.38 -28.22
C GLY A 106 -4.77 8.62 -27.34
N ILE A 107 -5.13 9.77 -27.90
CA ILE A 107 -4.96 11.10 -27.28
C ILE A 107 -5.86 11.33 -26.05
N TYR A 108 -6.91 10.53 -25.90
CA TYR A 108 -7.88 10.64 -24.81
C TYR A 108 -7.64 9.66 -23.66
N LYS A 109 -6.49 8.95 -23.68
CA LYS A 109 -6.16 7.95 -22.67
C LYS A 109 -6.25 8.54 -21.25
N GLY A 110 -6.98 7.85 -20.38
CA GLY A 110 -7.19 8.21 -18.98
C GLY A 110 -8.38 9.15 -18.72
N ARG A 111 -9.02 9.68 -19.76
CA ARG A 111 -10.19 10.56 -19.67
C ARG A 111 -11.48 9.80 -19.97
N THR A 112 -12.60 10.29 -19.45
CA THR A 112 -13.93 9.72 -19.68
C THR A 112 -14.61 10.41 -20.86
N PRO A 113 -15.48 9.72 -21.63
CA PRO A 113 -16.20 10.36 -22.72
C PRO A 113 -16.98 11.62 -22.32
N ALA A 114 -17.59 11.65 -21.12
CA ALA A 114 -18.25 12.86 -20.62
C ALA A 114 -17.28 14.02 -20.41
N ASP A 115 -16.13 13.78 -19.78
CA ASP A 115 -15.09 14.81 -19.56
C ASP A 115 -14.57 15.40 -20.88
N ILE A 116 -14.42 14.57 -21.90
CA ILE A 116 -13.95 14.99 -23.24
C ILE A 116 -15.01 15.86 -23.92
N LEU A 117 -16.29 15.48 -23.87
CA LEU A 117 -17.36 16.26 -24.47
C LEU A 117 -17.57 17.60 -23.74
N LEU A 118 -17.47 17.62 -22.41
CA LEU A 118 -17.64 18.84 -21.61
C LEU A 118 -16.50 19.84 -21.81
N LYS A 119 -15.24 19.38 -21.84
CA LYS A 119 -14.06 20.28 -21.89
C LYS A 119 -13.59 20.61 -23.30
N ASP A 120 -13.71 19.67 -24.23
CA ASP A 120 -13.12 19.80 -25.56
C ASP A 120 -14.18 20.15 -26.63
N GLY A 121 -15.47 20.22 -26.25
CA GLY A 121 -16.57 20.63 -27.12
C GLY A 121 -16.64 19.86 -28.44
N GLN A 122 -16.73 20.59 -29.55
CA GLN A 122 -16.82 19.99 -30.89
C GLN A 122 -15.59 19.16 -31.27
N ASN A 123 -14.39 19.60 -30.86
CA ASN A 123 -13.16 18.84 -31.08
C ASN A 123 -13.18 17.51 -30.32
N GLY A 124 -13.72 17.51 -29.10
CA GLY A 124 -13.94 16.29 -28.30
C GLY A 124 -14.90 15.33 -29.00
N LYS A 125 -16.00 15.84 -29.57
CA LYS A 125 -16.99 15.03 -30.31
C LYS A 125 -16.37 14.36 -31.54
N ASP A 126 -15.64 15.12 -32.35
CA ASP A 126 -14.99 14.57 -33.55
C ASP A 126 -13.89 13.56 -33.20
N GLY A 127 -13.15 13.83 -32.12
CA GLY A 127 -12.16 12.92 -31.59
C GLY A 127 -12.74 11.61 -31.05
N LEU A 128 -13.84 11.68 -30.29
CA LEU A 128 -14.55 10.50 -29.78
C LEU A 128 -15.16 9.65 -30.90
N ASN A 129 -15.65 10.28 -31.97
CA ASN A 129 -16.11 9.55 -33.16
C ASN A 129 -14.97 8.75 -33.80
N LYS A 130 -13.80 9.37 -34.00
CA LYS A 130 -12.61 8.67 -34.51
C LYS A 130 -12.18 7.53 -33.58
N GLN A 131 -12.19 7.78 -32.27
CA GLN A 131 -11.89 6.78 -31.25
C GLN A 131 -12.87 5.60 -31.31
N TYR A 132 -14.17 5.86 -31.45
CA TYR A 132 -15.20 4.83 -31.57
C TYR A 132 -14.99 3.95 -32.80
N VAL A 133 -14.70 4.55 -33.96
CA VAL A 133 -14.39 3.80 -35.19
C VAL A 133 -13.19 2.90 -34.99
N TRP A 134 -12.11 3.42 -34.38
CA TRP A 134 -10.92 2.63 -34.09
C TRP A 134 -11.21 1.46 -33.14
N LEU A 135 -11.96 1.71 -32.06
CA LEU A 135 -12.35 0.67 -31.09
C LEU A 135 -13.17 -0.44 -31.76
N LYS A 136 -14.12 -0.06 -32.63
CA LYS A 136 -14.97 -0.98 -33.39
C LYS A 136 -14.16 -1.84 -34.36
N SER A 137 -13.26 -1.24 -35.14
CA SER A 137 -12.39 -1.98 -36.08
C SER A 137 -11.45 -2.96 -35.38
N ASN A 138 -11.12 -2.73 -34.11
CA ASN A 138 -10.23 -3.57 -33.32
C ASN A 138 -10.98 -4.48 -32.32
N LEU A 139 -12.31 -4.55 -32.38
CA LEU A 139 -13.12 -5.25 -31.39
C LEU A 139 -12.82 -6.75 -31.32
N ASN A 140 -12.60 -7.39 -32.47
CA ASN A 140 -12.26 -8.82 -32.55
C ASN A 140 -10.92 -9.13 -31.86
N LYS A 141 -9.97 -8.19 -31.89
CA LYS A 141 -8.66 -8.34 -31.28
C LYS A 141 -8.68 -7.97 -29.79
N TYR A 142 -9.53 -7.02 -29.40
CA TYR A 142 -9.64 -6.54 -28.03
C TYR A 142 -11.13 -6.45 -27.61
N PRO A 143 -11.73 -7.55 -27.12
CA PRO A 143 -13.15 -7.58 -26.75
C PRO A 143 -13.56 -6.53 -25.70
N LYS A 144 -12.62 -6.12 -24.83
CA LYS A 144 -12.82 -5.05 -23.83
C LYS A 144 -13.09 -3.67 -24.44
N ASN A 145 -12.89 -3.48 -25.75
CA ASN A 145 -13.27 -2.25 -26.45
C ASN A 145 -14.77 -2.00 -26.41
N LYS A 146 -15.61 -3.04 -26.25
CA LYS A 146 -17.07 -2.92 -26.19
C LYS A 146 -17.54 -1.95 -25.11
N THR A 147 -16.99 -2.04 -23.91
CA THR A 147 -17.35 -1.18 -22.78
C THR A 147 -16.98 0.29 -23.02
N GLN A 148 -15.84 0.56 -23.67
CA GLN A 148 -15.46 1.92 -24.06
C GLN A 148 -16.38 2.48 -25.16
N MET A 149 -16.81 1.64 -26.10
CA MET A 149 -17.77 2.03 -27.14
C MET A 149 -19.14 2.37 -26.54
N GLU A 150 -19.63 1.59 -25.59
CA GLU A 150 -20.89 1.85 -24.87
C GLU A 150 -20.83 3.16 -24.10
N ALA A 151 -19.72 3.43 -23.40
CA ALA A 151 -19.50 4.70 -22.70
C ALA A 151 -19.50 5.92 -23.62
N ILE A 152 -18.89 5.82 -24.81
CA ILE A 152 -18.92 6.90 -25.81
C ILE A 152 -20.36 7.14 -26.28
N ARG A 153 -21.12 6.07 -26.54
CA ARG A 153 -22.51 6.16 -27.01
C ARG A 153 -23.43 6.78 -25.96
N GLU A 154 -23.27 6.40 -24.70
CA GLU A 154 -24.03 6.99 -23.60
C GLU A 154 -23.70 8.46 -23.41
N ALA A 155 -22.42 8.85 -23.48
CA ALA A 155 -22.00 10.24 -23.37
C ALA A 155 -22.60 11.10 -24.50
N ALA A 156 -22.61 10.57 -25.73
CA ALA A 156 -23.27 11.22 -26.86
C ALA A 156 -24.79 11.35 -26.65
N THR A 157 -25.43 10.34 -26.05
CA THR A 157 -26.86 10.35 -25.74
C THR A 157 -27.20 11.41 -24.69
N LEU A 158 -26.42 11.49 -23.61
CA LEU A 158 -26.58 12.52 -22.58
C LEU A 158 -26.37 13.93 -23.14
N LEU A 159 -25.37 14.10 -24.00
CA LEU A 159 -25.13 15.38 -24.68
C LEU A 159 -26.34 15.79 -25.54
N MET A 160 -26.91 14.85 -26.31
CA MET A 160 -28.10 15.12 -27.13
C MET A 160 -29.34 15.47 -26.30
N LYS A 161 -29.46 14.89 -25.11
CA LYS A 161 -30.57 15.17 -24.18
C LYS A 161 -30.37 16.45 -23.35
N GLY A 162 -29.18 17.06 -23.40
CA GLY A 162 -28.82 18.19 -22.52
C GLY A 162 -28.59 17.79 -21.07
N GLU A 163 -28.42 16.48 -20.79
CA GLU A 163 -28.22 15.89 -19.45
C GLU A 163 -26.73 15.67 -19.14
N LEU A 164 -25.85 16.19 -19.99
CA LEU A 164 -24.40 16.13 -19.77
C LEU A 164 -24.00 17.27 -18.85
N GLU A 165 -23.74 16.94 -17.59
CA GLU A 165 -23.34 17.90 -16.56
C GLU A 165 -21.91 17.61 -16.11
N GLU A 166 -21.23 18.63 -15.61
CA GLU A 166 -19.93 18.48 -14.95
C GLU A 166 -20.13 17.76 -13.61
N LYS A 167 -20.37 16.45 -13.67
CA LYS A 167 -20.32 15.59 -12.50
C LYS A 167 -18.88 15.62 -12.03
N THR A 168 -18.65 16.24 -10.89
CA THR A 168 -17.41 16.07 -10.14
C THR A 168 -17.39 14.63 -9.64
N ILE A 169 -17.02 13.70 -10.52
CA ILE A 169 -16.64 12.36 -10.10
C ILE A 169 -15.35 12.57 -9.34
N GLN A 170 -15.48 12.82 -8.03
CA GLN A 170 -14.31 12.89 -7.20
C GLN A 170 -13.58 11.57 -7.41
N PRO A 171 -12.33 11.59 -7.91
CA PRO A 171 -11.56 10.37 -8.04
C PRO A 171 -11.56 9.74 -6.66
N GLN A 172 -12.07 8.52 -6.55
CA GLN A 172 -12.17 7.83 -5.27
C GLN A 172 -10.75 7.79 -4.69
N GLN A 173 -10.54 8.56 -3.62
CA GLN A 173 -9.20 8.75 -3.08
C GLN A 173 -8.67 7.40 -2.56
N PRO A 174 -7.40 7.08 -2.81
CA PRO A 174 -6.81 5.88 -2.25
C PRO A 174 -6.94 5.88 -0.73
N ILE A 175 -7.38 4.76 -0.16
CA ILE A 175 -7.40 4.56 1.29
C ILE A 175 -5.98 4.22 1.72
N VAL A 176 -5.37 5.05 2.58
CA VAL A 176 -4.04 4.80 3.14
C VAL A 176 -4.12 3.73 4.23
N ILE A 177 -3.53 2.57 3.98
CA ILE A 177 -3.43 1.47 4.95
C ILE A 177 -2.20 1.70 5.84
N TYR A 178 -1.06 2.03 5.22
CA TYR A 178 0.19 2.26 5.93
C TYR A 178 1.02 3.32 5.22
N ASP A 179 1.62 4.19 6.02
CA ASP A 179 2.64 5.13 5.61
C ASP A 179 3.72 5.09 6.69
N SER A 180 4.95 4.75 6.30
CA SER A 180 6.06 4.73 7.25
C SER A 180 6.54 6.15 7.61
N GLY A 181 6.24 7.16 6.80
CA GLY A 181 7.01 8.39 6.74
C GLY A 181 8.48 8.12 6.41
N PHE A 182 9.32 9.12 6.63
CA PHE A 182 10.76 8.99 6.38
C PHE A 182 11.43 7.98 7.33
N ARG A 183 12.19 7.04 6.76
CA ARG A 183 13.02 6.07 7.50
C ARG A 183 14.49 6.24 7.10
N PRO A 184 15.20 7.22 7.69
CA PRO A 184 16.61 7.41 7.40
C PRO A 184 17.47 6.31 8.04
N LEU A 185 18.45 5.81 7.28
CA LEU A 185 19.51 4.94 7.74
C LEU A 185 20.82 5.73 7.76
N VAL A 186 21.00 6.53 8.82
CA VAL A 186 22.17 7.43 8.98
C VAL A 186 23.52 6.71 8.98
N ARG A 187 23.54 5.40 9.25
CA ARG A 187 24.74 4.56 9.13
C ARG A 187 25.12 4.24 7.68
N LYS A 188 24.19 4.43 6.74
CA LYS A 188 24.37 4.25 5.30
C LYS A 188 24.42 5.63 4.64
N GLN A 189 25.50 6.35 4.94
CA GLN A 189 25.79 7.66 4.38
C GLN A 189 26.78 7.51 3.21
N ARG A 190 26.62 8.34 2.18
CA ARG A 190 27.58 8.45 1.09
C ARG A 190 28.66 9.48 1.41
N GLU A 191 29.67 9.56 0.55
CA GLU A 191 30.76 10.53 0.66
C GLU A 191 30.28 12.00 0.60
N ASP A 192 29.17 12.26 -0.09
CA ASP A 192 28.53 13.58 -0.19
C ASP A 192 27.75 14.00 1.08
N GLY A 193 27.76 13.17 2.12
CA GLY A 193 27.05 13.42 3.37
C GLY A 193 25.55 13.08 3.31
N LEU A 194 25.00 12.63 2.19
CA LEU A 194 23.60 12.23 2.10
C LEU A 194 23.39 10.84 2.67
N SER A 195 22.36 10.70 3.50
CA SER A 195 21.97 9.41 4.10
C SER A 195 20.93 8.71 3.24
N PHE A 196 21.02 7.38 3.18
CA PHE A 196 19.97 6.58 2.56
C PHE A 196 18.67 6.70 3.36
N VAL A 197 17.56 6.91 2.67
CA VAL A 197 16.22 6.98 3.25
C VAL A 197 15.31 6.07 2.44
N TYR A 198 14.43 5.35 3.14
CA TYR A 198 13.35 4.63 2.50
C TYR A 198 11.99 5.08 3.06
N GLU A 199 10.96 4.89 2.25
CA GLU A 199 9.55 5.06 2.60
C GLU A 199 8.76 3.83 2.13
N VAL A 200 7.69 3.52 2.85
CA VAL A 200 6.77 2.43 2.54
C VAL A 200 5.36 2.97 2.54
N HIS A 201 4.68 2.80 1.42
CA HIS A 201 3.29 3.20 1.23
C HIS A 201 2.45 1.99 0.86
N ILE A 202 1.42 1.70 1.65
CA ILE A 202 0.43 0.68 1.36
C ILE A 202 -0.92 1.36 1.24
N THR A 203 -1.54 1.27 0.07
CA THR A 203 -2.83 1.89 -0.20
C THR A 203 -3.81 0.90 -0.82
N CYS A 204 -5.10 1.19 -0.69
CA CYS A 204 -6.17 0.49 -1.39
C CYS A 204 -6.88 1.47 -2.31
N ASN A 205 -7.09 1.06 -3.56
CA ASN A 205 -7.90 1.75 -4.55
C ASN A 205 -9.20 0.95 -4.76
N PRO A 206 -10.29 1.27 -4.03
CA PRO A 206 -11.56 0.54 -4.14
C PRO A 206 -12.07 0.46 -5.58
N GLY A 207 -12.81 -0.61 -5.90
CA GLY A 207 -13.33 -0.86 -7.25
C GLY A 207 -12.33 -1.38 -8.30
N ASN A 208 -11.01 -1.27 -8.07
CA ASN A 208 -10.01 -1.83 -8.99
C ASN A 208 -9.84 -3.34 -8.81
N ASN A 209 -9.61 -4.10 -9.90
CA ASN A 209 -9.34 -5.55 -9.83
C ASN A 209 -8.13 -5.93 -8.96
N TYR A 210 -7.12 -5.06 -8.90
CA TYR A 210 -5.95 -5.19 -8.04
C TYR A 210 -5.87 -3.94 -7.16
N PRO A 211 -6.72 -3.86 -6.12
CA PRO A 211 -6.95 -2.62 -5.39
C PRO A 211 -5.79 -2.30 -4.45
N ILE A 212 -5.09 -3.31 -3.94
CA ILE A 212 -3.99 -3.12 -3.00
C ILE A 212 -2.70 -2.77 -3.75
N VAL A 213 -2.04 -1.71 -3.30
CA VAL A 213 -0.80 -1.19 -3.85
C VAL A 213 0.22 -1.10 -2.73
N VAL A 214 1.33 -1.82 -2.89
CA VAL A 214 2.50 -1.75 -2.01
C VAL A 214 3.63 -1.07 -2.75
N GLU A 215 4.17 -0.02 -2.17
CA GLU A 215 5.24 0.79 -2.76
C GLU A 215 6.39 0.97 -1.77
N ILE A 216 7.61 0.80 -2.27
CA ILE A 216 8.85 1.13 -1.59
C ILE A 216 9.52 2.22 -2.41
N GLN A 217 9.88 3.32 -1.75
CA GLN A 217 10.67 4.39 -2.33
C GLN A 217 12.01 4.47 -1.59
N ASN A 218 13.12 4.41 -2.34
CA ASN A 218 14.47 4.61 -1.82
C ASN A 218 15.06 5.89 -2.43
N TYR A 219 15.85 6.62 -1.66
CA TYR A 219 16.58 7.79 -2.13
C TYR A 219 17.70 8.15 -1.14
N TYR A 220 18.52 9.13 -1.50
CA TYR A 220 19.46 9.77 -0.58
C TYR A 220 18.97 11.18 -0.27
N ALA A 221 19.12 11.63 0.98
CA ALA A 221 18.73 12.96 1.42
C ALA A 221 19.59 13.43 2.59
N ASN A 222 19.58 14.74 2.83
CA ASN A 222 20.18 15.33 4.01
C ASN A 222 19.36 14.97 5.25
N VAL A 223 20.04 14.50 6.30
CA VAL A 223 19.42 14.09 7.56
C VAL A 223 20.13 14.77 8.70
N LYS A 224 19.39 15.59 9.46
CA LYS A 224 19.90 16.33 10.61
C LYS A 224 19.40 15.70 11.90
N THR A 225 20.29 15.53 12.87
CA THR A 225 19.90 15.18 14.23
C THR A 225 19.48 16.44 14.97
N LEU A 226 18.25 16.46 15.45
CA LEU A 226 17.72 17.53 16.29
C LEU A 226 18.31 17.46 17.71
N PRO A 227 18.25 18.55 18.51
CA PRO A 227 18.79 18.57 19.87
C PRO A 227 18.23 17.48 20.80
N ASP A 228 17.02 16.99 20.53
CA ASP A 228 16.35 15.92 21.27
C ASP A 228 16.66 14.51 20.75
N GLY A 229 17.61 14.38 19.81
CA GLY A 229 18.02 13.12 19.21
C GLY A 229 17.10 12.61 18.09
N ARG A 230 16.00 13.30 17.76
CA ARG A 230 15.17 12.94 16.61
C ARG A 230 15.89 13.23 15.30
N LEU A 231 15.65 12.40 14.29
CA LEU A 231 16.18 12.60 12.95
C LEU A 231 15.18 13.37 12.09
N ASN A 232 15.62 14.46 11.50
CA ASN A 232 14.85 15.24 10.54
C ASN A 232 15.41 15.02 9.13
N VAL A 233 14.56 14.58 8.21
CA VAL A 233 14.93 14.38 6.79
C VAL A 233 14.49 15.60 5.99
N GLU A 234 15.41 16.21 5.25
CA GLU A 234 15.10 17.36 4.41
C GLU A 234 14.54 16.90 3.05
N GLY A 235 13.22 16.84 2.93
CA GLY A 235 12.54 16.33 1.74
C GLY A 235 12.87 17.05 0.42
N GLY A 236 13.32 18.31 0.47
CA GLY A 236 13.78 19.04 -0.72
C GLY A 236 15.15 18.60 -1.25
N SER A 237 15.92 17.82 -0.47
CA SER A 237 17.27 17.36 -0.81
C SER A 237 17.31 15.95 -1.42
N LYS A 238 16.15 15.38 -1.76
CA LYS A 238 16.06 14.02 -2.29
C LYS A 238 16.83 13.87 -3.61
N THR A 239 17.75 12.92 -3.68
CA THR A 239 18.45 12.51 -4.91
C THR A 239 18.31 11.00 -5.13
N ASP A 240 18.59 10.55 -6.37
CA ASP A 240 18.65 9.12 -6.72
C ASP A 240 17.37 8.34 -6.36
N ILE A 241 16.22 8.94 -6.64
CA ILE A 241 14.91 8.37 -6.29
C ILE A 241 14.68 7.09 -7.11
N GLN A 242 14.47 5.99 -6.40
CA GLN A 242 14.06 4.71 -6.94
C GLN A 242 12.73 4.30 -6.33
N ILE A 243 11.79 3.84 -7.16
CA ILE A 243 10.46 3.42 -6.74
C ILE A 243 10.22 2.01 -7.24
N SER A 244 9.85 1.10 -6.34
CA SER A 244 9.32 -0.20 -6.71
C SER A 244 7.94 -0.40 -6.10
N GLN A 245 6.98 -0.67 -6.98
CA GLN A 245 5.58 -0.86 -6.63
C GLN A 245 5.07 -2.20 -7.12
N MET A 246 4.19 -2.83 -6.36
CA MET A 246 3.44 -4.02 -6.74
C MET A 246 1.95 -3.83 -6.43
N LYS A 247 1.08 -4.24 -7.36
CA LYS A 247 -0.37 -4.26 -7.19
C LYS A 247 -0.84 -5.71 -7.02
N MET A 248 -1.84 -5.94 -6.17
CA MET A 248 -2.37 -7.28 -5.91
C MET A 248 -3.85 -7.25 -5.54
N SER A 249 -4.48 -8.43 -5.52
CA SER A 249 -5.87 -8.61 -5.10
C SER A 249 -6.02 -8.43 -3.59
N THR A 250 -7.26 -8.29 -3.11
CA THR A 250 -7.56 -8.34 -1.67
C THR A 250 -7.22 -9.69 -1.05
N ASP A 251 -7.31 -10.77 -1.82
CA ASP A 251 -7.06 -12.14 -1.35
C ASP A 251 -5.56 -12.39 -1.11
N ASP A 252 -4.72 -12.00 -2.07
CA ASP A 252 -3.25 -12.08 -1.94
C ASP A 252 -2.77 -11.29 -0.71
N TRP A 253 -3.31 -10.07 -0.54
CA TRP A 253 -2.97 -9.22 0.59
C TRP A 253 -3.48 -9.78 1.92
N SER A 254 -4.70 -10.32 1.94
CA SER A 254 -5.27 -10.95 3.15
C SER A 254 -4.48 -12.18 3.57
N TYR A 255 -4.00 -12.97 2.61
CA TYR A 255 -3.09 -14.08 2.88
C TYR A 255 -1.77 -13.62 3.49
N ILE A 256 -1.13 -12.57 2.92
CA ILE A 256 0.08 -11.98 3.52
C ILE A 256 -0.20 -11.58 4.97
N LEU A 257 -1.25 -10.81 5.22
CA LEU A 257 -1.58 -10.30 6.55
C LEU A 257 -1.84 -11.44 7.54
N TYR A 258 -2.57 -12.47 7.12
CA TYR A 258 -2.78 -13.68 7.90
C TYR A 258 -1.45 -14.34 8.29
N MET A 259 -0.52 -14.50 7.34
CA MET A 259 0.79 -15.09 7.61
C MET A 259 1.65 -14.25 8.56
N LEU A 260 1.60 -12.92 8.46
CA LEU A 260 2.29 -12.02 9.40
C LEU A 260 1.74 -12.18 10.82
N GLN A 261 0.41 -12.16 10.98
CA GLN A 261 -0.25 -12.35 12.27
C GLN A 261 -0.03 -13.75 12.86
N LEU A 262 -0.02 -14.78 12.01
CA LEU A 262 0.29 -16.15 12.44
C LEU A 262 1.72 -16.24 12.98
N ASN A 263 2.69 -15.61 12.30
CA ASN A 263 4.09 -15.56 12.77
C ASN A 263 4.23 -14.79 14.09
N MET A 264 3.45 -13.72 14.27
CA MET A 264 3.36 -12.98 15.53
C MET A 264 2.83 -13.87 16.67
N ARG A 265 1.69 -14.54 16.47
CA ARG A 265 1.10 -15.45 17.48
C ARG A 265 2.04 -16.61 17.83
N ALA A 266 2.60 -17.28 16.82
CA ALA A 266 3.54 -18.38 17.05
C ALA A 266 4.79 -17.90 17.83
N PHE A 267 5.25 -16.68 17.54
CA PHE A 267 6.34 -16.06 18.27
C PHE A 267 5.97 -15.77 19.73
N GLU A 268 4.79 -15.19 19.97
CA GLU A 268 4.26 -14.91 21.31
C GLU A 268 4.12 -16.20 22.13
N GLU A 269 3.47 -17.24 21.59
CA GLU A 269 3.28 -18.53 22.25
C GLU A 269 4.61 -19.19 22.62
N THR A 270 5.59 -19.15 21.72
CA THR A 270 6.91 -19.76 21.95
C THR A 270 7.66 -19.08 23.10
N HIS A 271 7.50 -17.77 23.28
CA HIS A 271 8.26 -17.00 24.29
C HIS A 271 7.43 -16.66 25.54
N MET A 272 6.12 -16.95 25.54
CA MET A 272 5.21 -16.61 26.65
C MET A 272 5.70 -17.18 27.99
N ILE A 273 6.10 -18.46 28.02
CA ILE A 273 6.57 -19.11 29.26
C ILE A 273 7.84 -18.43 29.79
N SER A 274 8.78 -18.08 28.91
CA SER A 274 9.99 -17.36 29.33
C SER A 274 9.68 -15.96 29.86
N PHE A 275 8.70 -15.27 29.27
CA PHE A 275 8.28 -13.95 29.74
C PHE A 275 7.57 -14.01 31.09
N CYS A 276 6.65 -14.95 31.30
CA CYS A 276 5.98 -15.12 32.60
C CYS A 276 6.99 -15.35 33.72
N LYS A 277 7.98 -16.23 33.51
CA LYS A 277 9.06 -16.47 34.48
C LYS A 277 9.90 -15.23 34.76
N ALA A 278 10.21 -14.43 33.73
CA ALA A 278 10.96 -13.19 33.90
C ALA A 278 10.15 -12.15 34.69
N ALA A 279 8.85 -12.03 34.43
CA ALA A 279 7.95 -11.12 35.15
C ALA A 279 7.78 -11.51 36.62
N GLU A 280 7.64 -12.81 36.94
CA GLU A 280 7.60 -13.31 38.31
C GLU A 280 8.90 -13.02 39.07
N ALA A 281 10.05 -13.21 38.42
CA ALA A 281 11.35 -12.92 39.02
C ALA A 281 11.51 -11.42 39.31
N ASP A 282 11.10 -10.55 38.40
CA ASP A 282 11.14 -9.09 38.59
C ASP A 282 10.21 -8.63 39.72
N ALA A 283 8.98 -9.16 39.78
CA ALA A 283 8.03 -8.89 40.86
C ALA A 283 8.56 -9.33 42.23
N TYR A 284 9.25 -10.48 42.30
CA TYR A 284 9.90 -10.94 43.53
C TYR A 284 11.00 -9.97 43.99
N GLN A 285 11.83 -9.46 43.08
CA GLN A 285 12.89 -8.51 43.41
C GLN A 285 12.33 -7.16 43.88
N TYR A 286 11.28 -6.65 43.22
CA TYR A 286 10.59 -5.43 43.64
C TYR A 286 10.05 -5.52 45.08
N ASN A 287 9.37 -6.63 45.40
CA ASN A 287 8.82 -6.86 46.73
C ASN A 287 9.91 -7.02 47.81
N LYS A 288 11.07 -7.58 47.44
CA LYS A 288 12.21 -7.72 48.37
C LYS A 288 12.95 -6.40 48.61
N GLY A 289 13.00 -5.53 47.61
CA GLY A 289 13.60 -4.19 47.70
C GLY A 289 12.73 -3.16 48.43
N SER A 290 11.40 -3.36 48.43
CA SER A 290 10.44 -2.46 49.09
C SER A 290 10.26 -2.71 50.59
N ASN A 291 10.86 -3.79 51.12
CA ASN A 291 10.85 -4.16 52.55
C ASN A 291 12.16 -3.76 53.29
N LYS A 292 12.90 -2.78 52.76
CA LYS A 292 14.04 -2.12 53.42
C LYS A 292 13.73 -0.65 53.60
#